data_AF-A0A2R4MZH3-F1
#
_entry.id   AF-A0A2R4MZH3-F1
#
_cell.length_a   1.000
_cell.length_b   1.000
_cell.length_c   1.000
_cell.angle_alpha   90.00
_cell.angle_beta   90.00
_cell.angle_gamma   90.00
#
_symmetry.space_group_name_H-M   'P 1'
#
loop_
_entity.id
_entity.type
_entity.pdbx_description
1 polymer ?
#
loop_
_entity_poly.entity_id
_entity_poly.type
_entity_poly.pdbx_seq_one_letter_code
_entity_poly.pdbx_strand_id
1 'polypeptide(L)'
;MLSYLKVQELVEAAERTGQKLWQVILTDQAQALGRDQEELWQEMQHRLQVMRESLAKGLSGDNISVSGLSGRDAGKVQRALAAGRLLGGPVLDGAILKALAIAEVNAAMGRIVAAPTAGSCGILPGVLLTAAEVLQAWGRICHFLAKSGAAVAKNGQKTC
;
A
#
# COMPACT_ATOMS: atom_id res chain seq x y z
N MET A 1 13.52 18.10 14.14
CA MET A 1 13.45 17.68 12.73
C MET A 1 14.78 17.05 12.35
N LEU A 2 14.75 15.76 12.05
CA LEU A 2 15.91 14.98 11.64
C LEU A 2 16.18 15.26 10.15
N SER A 3 17.37 15.77 9.81
CA SER A 3 17.78 15.92 8.42
C SER A 3 18.51 14.65 7.98
N TYR A 4 18.04 14.03 6.92
CA TYR A 4 18.66 12.85 6.31
C TYR A 4 18.44 12.84 4.80
N LEU A 5 19.50 12.56 4.06
CA LEU A 5 19.54 12.37 2.61
C LEU A 5 19.91 10.92 2.24
N LYS A 6 20.44 10.15 3.19
CA LYS A 6 20.86 8.75 3.02
C LYS A 6 20.13 7.86 4.02
N VAL A 7 19.85 6.62 3.59
CA VAL A 7 19.27 5.59 4.48
C VAL A 7 20.16 5.32 5.68
N GLN A 8 21.49 5.39 5.51
CA GLN A 8 22.44 5.21 6.59
C GLN A 8 22.21 6.17 7.77
N GLU A 9 21.89 7.44 7.50
CA GLU A 9 21.68 8.45 8.55
C GLU A 9 20.43 8.14 9.39
N LEU A 10 19.40 7.54 8.77
CA LEU A 10 18.23 7.04 9.48
C LEU A 10 18.55 5.83 10.36
N VAL A 11 19.40 4.92 9.86
CA VAL A 11 19.85 3.74 10.61
C VAL A 11 20.66 4.16 11.82
N GLU A 12 21.65 5.05 11.64
CA GLU A 12 22.46 5.60 12.73
C GLU A 12 21.61 6.33 13.77
N ALA A 13 20.58 7.08 13.34
CA ALA A 13 19.64 7.73 14.26
C ALA A 13 18.84 6.72 15.09
N ALA A 14 18.38 5.64 14.46
CA ALA A 14 17.67 4.55 15.14
C ALA A 14 18.59 3.83 16.16
N GLU A 15 19.82 3.52 15.77
CA GLU A 15 20.81 2.89 16.66
C GLU A 15 21.17 3.78 17.85
N ARG A 16 21.48 5.07 17.60
CA ARG A 16 21.81 6.04 18.65
C ARG A 16 20.70 6.22 19.69
N THR A 17 19.44 6.13 19.26
CA THR A 17 18.27 6.33 20.13
C THR A 17 17.73 5.03 20.72
N GLY A 18 18.26 3.87 20.31
CA GLY A 18 17.71 2.56 20.68
C GLY A 18 16.29 2.30 20.15
N GLN A 19 15.83 3.09 19.17
CA GLN A 19 14.49 3.01 18.61
C GLN A 19 14.48 2.17 17.33
N LYS A 20 13.30 1.68 16.93
CA LYS A 20 13.12 1.09 15.61
C LYS A 20 13.07 2.18 14.54
N LEU A 21 13.52 1.85 13.33
CA LEU A 21 13.51 2.78 12.18
C LEU A 21 12.16 3.47 11.97
N TRP A 22 11.06 2.73 12.09
CA TRP A 22 9.71 3.29 11.93
C TRP A 22 9.33 4.30 13.03
N GLN A 23 9.84 4.12 14.26
CA GLN A 23 9.59 5.04 15.38
C GLN A 23 10.33 6.36 15.17
N VAL A 24 11.56 6.29 14.67
CA VAL A 24 12.34 7.49 14.29
C VAL A 24 11.62 8.26 13.19
N ILE A 25 11.15 7.56 12.15
CA ILE A 25 10.41 8.18 11.04
C ILE A 25 9.08 8.76 11.50
N LEU A 26 8.32 8.05 12.36
CA LEU A 26 7.05 8.52 12.89
C LEU A 26 7.24 9.77 13.76
N THR A 27 8.24 9.75 14.65
CA THR A 27 8.56 10.88 15.52
C THR A 27 9.00 12.10 14.70
N ASP A 28 9.86 11.91 13.70
CA ASP A 28 10.29 12.98 12.79
C ASP A 28 9.10 13.56 12.01
N GLN A 29 8.22 12.70 11.49
CA GLN A 29 7.05 13.12 10.72
C GLN A 29 6.02 13.86 11.59
N ALA A 30 5.78 13.40 12.82
CA ALA A 30 4.94 14.07 13.81
C ALA A 30 5.45 15.49 14.11
N GLN A 31 6.75 15.63 14.36
CA GLN A 31 7.39 16.93 14.59
C GLN A 31 7.30 17.84 13.37
N ALA A 32 7.57 17.32 12.16
CA ALA A 32 7.54 18.11 10.93
C ALA A 32 6.13 18.62 10.57
N LEU A 33 5.09 17.86 10.94
CA LEU A 33 3.69 18.23 10.68
C LEU A 33 3.02 18.95 11.85
N GLY A 34 3.67 19.04 13.02
CA GLY A 34 3.07 19.58 14.24
C GLY A 34 1.87 18.75 14.73
N ARG A 35 1.86 17.44 14.51
CA ARG A 35 0.77 16.51 14.85
C ARG A 35 1.20 15.51 15.92
N ASP A 36 0.23 14.91 16.59
CA ASP A 36 0.50 13.81 17.53
C ASP A 36 0.90 12.53 16.77
N GLN A 37 1.76 11.70 17.38
CA GLN A 37 2.16 10.42 16.81
C GLN A 37 0.98 9.45 16.68
N GLU A 38 0.06 9.47 17.64
CA GLU A 38 -1.15 8.64 17.63
C GLU A 38 -2.08 9.03 16.48
N GLU A 39 -2.20 10.33 16.20
CA GLU A 39 -3.01 10.81 15.07
C GLU A 39 -2.44 10.32 13.72
N LEU A 40 -1.12 10.40 13.55
CA LEU A 40 -0.44 9.85 12.36
C LEU A 40 -0.55 8.34 12.29
N TRP A 41 -0.50 7.65 13.43
CA TRP A 41 -0.65 6.21 13.51
C TRP A 41 -2.04 5.76 13.05
N GLN A 42 -3.09 6.41 13.54
CA GLN A 42 -4.47 6.18 13.12
C GLN A 42 -4.67 6.45 11.62
N GLU A 43 -4.04 7.49 11.09
CA GLU A 43 -4.07 7.77 9.65
C GLU A 43 -3.42 6.65 8.82
N MET A 44 -2.29 6.10 9.29
CA MET A 44 -1.66 4.94 8.63
C MET A 44 -2.55 3.70 8.68
N GLN A 45 -3.22 3.44 9.81
CA GLN A 45 -4.20 2.35 9.93
C GLN A 45 -5.38 2.54 8.96
N HIS A 46 -5.88 3.76 8.84
CA HIS A 46 -6.94 4.10 7.88
C HIS A 46 -6.50 3.86 6.44
N ARG A 47 -5.27 4.27 6.07
CA ARG A 47 -4.72 3.99 4.73
C ARG A 47 -4.62 2.49 4.46
N LEU A 48 -4.14 1.70 5.42
CA LEU A 48 -4.10 0.24 5.30
C LEU A 48 -5.50 -0.35 5.10
N GLN A 49 -6.50 0.15 5.83
CA GLN A 49 -7.88 -0.27 5.68
C GLN A 49 -8.41 0.03 4.27
N VAL A 50 -8.17 1.24 3.75
CA VAL A 50 -8.52 1.59 2.37
C VAL A 50 -7.82 0.68 1.35
N MET A 51 -6.53 0.35 1.55
CA MET A 51 -5.83 -0.60 0.67
C MET A 51 -6.51 -1.98 0.64
N ARG A 52 -7.00 -2.47 1.79
CA ARG A 52 -7.74 -3.74 1.88
C ARG A 52 -9.09 -3.66 1.18
N GLU A 53 -9.82 -2.55 1.34
CA GLU A 53 -11.09 -2.30 0.65
C GLU A 53 -10.91 -2.26 -0.87
N SER A 54 -9.88 -1.55 -1.35
CA SER A 54 -9.53 -1.49 -2.77
C SER A 54 -9.18 -2.88 -3.31
N LEU A 55 -8.42 -3.67 -2.55
CA LEU A 55 -8.12 -5.05 -2.94
C LEU A 55 -9.38 -5.90 -3.03
N ALA A 56 -10.24 -5.87 -2.02
CA ALA A 56 -11.49 -6.65 -2.00
C ALA A 56 -12.38 -6.29 -3.21
N LYS A 57 -12.48 -5.00 -3.54
CA LYS A 57 -13.17 -4.54 -4.75
C LYS A 57 -12.49 -5.05 -6.02
N GLY A 58 -11.16 -4.96 -6.10
CA GLY A 58 -10.37 -5.43 -7.24
C GLY A 58 -10.57 -6.91 -7.53
N LEU A 59 -10.60 -7.73 -6.48
CA LEU A 59 -10.77 -9.17 -6.54
C LEU A 59 -12.19 -9.62 -6.90
N SER A 60 -13.20 -8.73 -6.92
CA SER A 60 -14.53 -9.09 -7.43
C SER A 60 -14.50 -9.48 -8.91
N GLY A 61 -13.50 -8.96 -9.65
CA GLY A 61 -13.33 -9.23 -11.07
C GLY A 61 -14.23 -8.42 -12.01
N ASP A 62 -15.02 -7.48 -11.47
CA ASP A 62 -15.98 -6.67 -12.25
C ASP A 62 -15.44 -5.32 -12.70
N ASN A 63 -14.21 -4.98 -12.30
CA ASN A 63 -13.62 -3.67 -12.58
C ASN A 63 -13.19 -3.60 -14.05
N ILE A 64 -13.78 -2.65 -14.78
CA ILE A 64 -13.43 -2.30 -16.15
C ILE A 64 -13.04 -0.83 -16.14
N SER A 65 -11.99 -0.48 -16.88
CA SER A 65 -11.59 0.90 -17.04
C SER A 65 -12.69 1.73 -17.68
N VAL A 66 -12.69 3.05 -17.42
CA VAL A 66 -13.65 3.97 -18.05
C VAL A 66 -13.56 3.95 -19.59
N SER A 67 -12.38 3.69 -20.14
CA SER A 67 -12.17 3.55 -21.58
C SER A 67 -12.65 2.20 -22.16
N GLY A 68 -12.93 1.21 -21.31
CA GLY A 68 -13.22 -0.16 -21.74
C GLY A 68 -12.01 -0.95 -22.24
N LEU A 69 -10.80 -0.37 -22.20
CA LEU A 69 -9.58 -0.99 -22.76
C LEU A 69 -8.89 -1.98 -21.81
N SER A 70 -9.14 -1.89 -20.50
CA SER A 70 -8.49 -2.75 -19.50
C SER A 70 -9.44 -3.15 -18.37
N GLY A 71 -9.08 -4.22 -17.66
CA GLY A 71 -9.86 -4.76 -16.54
C GLY A 71 -10.12 -6.26 -16.65
N ARG A 72 -10.58 -6.86 -15.55
CA ARG A 72 -10.87 -8.31 -15.41
C ARG A 72 -9.66 -9.24 -15.51
N ASP A 73 -8.46 -8.71 -15.69
CA ASP A 73 -7.21 -9.48 -15.76
C ASP A 73 -6.83 -9.99 -14.36
N ALA A 74 -7.12 -9.23 -13.30
CA ALA A 74 -7.00 -9.72 -11.93
C ALA A 74 -7.79 -11.03 -11.72
N GLY A 75 -9.01 -11.13 -12.27
CA GLY A 75 -9.81 -12.35 -12.24
C GLY A 75 -9.19 -13.50 -13.06
N LYS A 76 -8.53 -13.20 -14.19
CA LYS A 76 -7.80 -14.21 -14.98
C LYS A 76 -6.59 -14.75 -14.19
N VAL A 77 -5.81 -13.85 -13.58
CA VAL A 77 -4.66 -14.20 -12.74
C VAL A 77 -5.11 -15.00 -11.52
N GLN A 78 -6.19 -14.61 -10.86
CA GLN A 78 -6.75 -15.34 -9.72
C GLN A 78 -7.13 -16.77 -10.10
N ARG A 79 -7.80 -16.98 -11.24
CA ARG A 79 -8.12 -18.32 -11.75
C ARG A 79 -6.86 -19.12 -12.12
N ALA A 80 -5.85 -18.48 -12.69
CA ALA A 80 -4.58 -19.14 -13.02
C ALA A 80 -3.80 -19.56 -11.76
N LEU A 81 -3.80 -18.71 -10.73
CA LEU A 81 -3.22 -18.99 -9.42
C LEU A 81 -3.91 -20.19 -8.76
N ALA A 82 -5.25 -20.18 -8.70
CA ALA A 82 -6.02 -21.28 -8.12
C ALA A 82 -5.82 -22.62 -8.87
N ALA A 83 -5.55 -22.56 -10.17
CA ALA A 83 -5.24 -23.73 -11.00
C ALA A 83 -3.76 -24.14 -10.97
N GLY A 84 -2.90 -23.47 -10.19
CA GLY A 84 -1.48 -23.79 -10.12
C GLY A 84 -0.71 -23.57 -11.43
N ARG A 85 -1.17 -22.66 -12.29
CA ARG A 85 -0.59 -22.40 -13.62
C ARG A 85 0.42 -21.24 -13.65
N LEU A 86 0.70 -20.63 -12.51
CA LEU A 86 1.64 -19.53 -12.38
C LEU A 86 3.00 -20.04 -11.90
N LEU A 87 4.06 -19.29 -12.24
CA LEU A 87 5.45 -19.69 -11.99
C LEU A 87 6.07 -19.00 -10.77
N GLY A 88 5.42 -17.97 -10.21
CA GLY A 88 6.02 -17.12 -9.18
C GLY A 88 5.88 -17.65 -7.76
N GLY A 89 5.02 -18.65 -7.53
CA GLY A 89 4.72 -19.16 -6.20
C GLY A 89 3.93 -18.17 -5.35
N PRO A 90 3.62 -18.52 -4.08
CA PRO A 90 2.65 -17.80 -3.26
C PRO A 90 3.02 -16.33 -3.01
N VAL A 91 4.32 -16.01 -2.97
CA VAL A 91 4.81 -14.64 -2.71
C VAL A 91 4.68 -13.77 -3.96
N LEU A 92 5.28 -14.18 -5.08
CA LEU A 92 5.30 -13.34 -6.29
C LEU A 92 3.91 -13.29 -6.93
N ASP A 93 3.24 -14.43 -7.07
CA ASP A 93 1.92 -14.49 -7.70
C ASP A 93 0.87 -13.77 -6.83
N GLY A 94 0.98 -13.90 -5.51
CA GLY A 94 0.14 -13.18 -4.56
C GLY A 94 0.31 -11.66 -4.68
N ALA A 95 1.56 -11.18 -4.79
CA ALA A 95 1.84 -9.75 -4.93
C ALA A 95 1.34 -9.20 -6.28
N ILE A 96 1.57 -9.93 -7.38
CA ILE A 96 1.11 -9.54 -8.72
C ILE A 96 -0.41 -9.48 -8.77
N LEU A 97 -1.11 -10.51 -8.26
CA LEU A 97 -2.57 -10.54 -8.24
C LEU A 97 -3.13 -9.32 -7.51
N LYS A 98 -2.63 -9.03 -6.29
CA LYS A 98 -3.10 -7.92 -5.48
C LYS A 98 -2.79 -6.56 -6.12
N ALA A 99 -1.60 -6.40 -6.70
CA ALA A 99 -1.22 -5.18 -7.39
C ALA A 99 -2.09 -4.91 -8.61
N LEU A 100 -2.36 -5.94 -9.42
CA LEU A 100 -3.22 -5.85 -10.59
C LEU A 100 -4.66 -5.53 -10.20
N ALA A 101 -5.21 -6.21 -9.19
CA ALA A 101 -6.55 -5.96 -8.68
C ALA A 101 -6.76 -4.50 -8.26
N ILE A 102 -5.80 -3.92 -7.54
CA ILE A 102 -5.87 -2.51 -7.10
C ILE A 102 -5.68 -1.55 -8.28
N ALA A 103 -4.79 -1.87 -9.23
CA ALA A 103 -4.60 -1.08 -10.44
C ALA A 103 -5.88 -1.02 -11.30
N GLU A 104 -6.62 -2.13 -11.39
CA GLU A 104 -7.91 -2.17 -12.08
C GLU A 104 -8.97 -1.32 -11.37
N VAL A 105 -8.99 -1.31 -10.02
CA VAL A 105 -9.87 -0.38 -9.28
C VAL A 105 -9.52 1.07 -9.59
N ASN A 106 -8.24 1.43 -9.67
CA ASN A 106 -7.82 2.76 -10.07
C ASN A 106 -8.25 3.10 -11.52
N ALA A 107 -8.08 2.17 -12.46
CA ALA A 107 -8.50 2.34 -13.86
C ALA A 107 -10.03 2.51 -13.99
N ALA A 108 -10.80 1.87 -13.10
CA ALA A 108 -12.24 2.02 -12.95
C ALA A 108 -12.65 3.25 -12.11
N MET A 109 -11.73 4.17 -11.82
CA MET A 109 -11.94 5.38 -11.02
C MET A 109 -12.46 5.11 -9.60
N GLY A 110 -12.11 3.95 -9.04
CA GLY A 110 -12.41 3.59 -7.67
C GLY A 110 -11.54 4.32 -6.64
N ARG A 111 -11.89 4.12 -5.37
CA ARG A 111 -11.11 4.61 -4.24
C ARG A 111 -9.86 3.75 -4.06
N ILE A 112 -8.68 4.37 -4.01
CA ILE A 112 -7.38 3.72 -3.80
C ILE A 112 -6.52 4.54 -2.84
N VAL A 113 -5.36 4.00 -2.46
CA VAL A 113 -4.28 4.76 -1.84
C VAL A 113 -3.19 4.97 -2.88
N ALA A 114 -2.91 6.22 -3.25
CA ALA A 114 -1.77 6.58 -4.06
C ALA A 114 -0.50 6.23 -3.29
N ALA A 115 0.47 5.56 -3.93
CA ALA A 115 1.71 5.13 -3.29
C ALA A 115 2.83 4.91 -4.33
N PRO A 116 3.67 5.92 -4.62
CA PRO A 116 3.50 7.34 -4.29
C PRO A 116 2.48 8.06 -5.19
N THR A 117 2.16 7.53 -6.37
CA THR A 117 1.16 8.12 -7.28
C THR A 117 -0.02 7.18 -7.47
N ALA A 118 -1.10 7.67 -8.11
CA ALA A 118 -2.24 6.84 -8.45
C ALA A 118 -1.89 5.72 -9.46
N GLY A 119 -0.94 5.95 -10.37
CA GLY A 119 -0.53 4.95 -11.37
C GLY A 119 0.19 3.74 -10.77
N SER A 120 0.92 3.94 -9.66
CA SER A 120 1.64 2.88 -8.94
C SER A 120 0.90 2.33 -7.72
N CYS A 121 -0.38 2.68 -7.54
CA CYS A 121 -1.13 2.44 -6.31
C CYS A 121 -1.25 0.97 -5.90
N GLY A 122 -1.08 0.03 -6.84
CA GLY A 122 -1.13 -1.40 -6.56
C GLY A 122 0.16 -1.99 -5.98
N ILE A 123 1.32 -1.34 -6.17
CA ILE A 123 2.63 -1.95 -5.86
C ILE A 123 2.83 -2.11 -4.36
N LEU A 124 2.76 -1.00 -3.60
CA LEU A 124 2.94 -1.02 -2.15
C LEU A 124 1.94 -1.95 -1.45
N PRO A 125 0.61 -1.84 -1.66
CA PRO A 125 -0.35 -2.76 -1.03
C PRO A 125 -0.20 -4.20 -1.53
N GLY A 126 0.15 -4.43 -2.80
CA GLY A 126 0.37 -5.77 -3.32
C GLY A 126 1.49 -6.51 -2.56
N VAL A 127 2.59 -5.81 -2.30
CA VAL A 127 3.70 -6.34 -1.49
C VAL A 127 3.31 -6.46 -0.01
N LEU A 128 2.78 -5.40 0.59
CA LEU A 128 2.49 -5.37 2.03
C LEU A 128 1.46 -6.41 2.45
N LEU A 129 0.36 -6.53 1.70
CA LEU A 129 -0.72 -7.48 2.00
C LEU A 129 -0.29 -8.93 1.72
N THR A 130 0.60 -9.16 0.75
CA THR A 130 1.15 -10.51 0.54
C THR A 130 2.16 -10.89 1.63
N ALA A 131 3.04 -9.97 2.00
CA ALA A 131 3.96 -10.17 3.13
C ALA A 131 3.20 -10.42 4.43
N ALA A 132 2.07 -9.73 4.64
CA ALA A 132 1.16 -9.95 5.75
C ALA A 132 0.72 -11.40 5.90
N GLU A 133 0.23 -11.97 4.78
CA GLU A 133 -0.32 -13.31 4.69
C GLU A 133 0.77 -14.36 4.87
N VAL A 134 1.90 -14.18 4.18
CA VAL A 134 3.00 -15.15 4.20
C VAL A 134 3.75 -15.15 5.54
N LEU A 135 3.97 -13.98 6.14
CA LEU A 135 4.71 -13.85 7.40
C LEU A 135 3.82 -13.83 8.64
N GLN A 136 2.49 -13.92 8.48
CA GLN A 136 1.51 -13.82 9.57
C GLN A 136 1.68 -12.55 10.42
N ALA A 137 2.03 -11.43 9.78
CA ALA A 137 2.54 -10.22 10.42
C ALA A 137 1.57 -9.03 10.38
N TRP A 138 0.26 -9.27 10.42
CA TRP A 138 -0.78 -8.23 10.26
C TRP A 138 -0.62 -7.02 11.17
N GLY A 139 -0.26 -7.24 12.44
CA GLY A 139 -0.05 -6.15 13.41
C GLY A 139 1.18 -5.28 13.15
N ARG A 140 2.08 -5.67 12.23
CA ARG A 140 3.36 -4.98 11.98
C ARG A 140 3.40 -4.22 10.65
N ILE A 141 2.37 -4.33 9.81
CA ILE A 141 2.36 -3.75 8.46
C ILE A 141 2.23 -2.24 8.48
N CYS A 142 1.50 -1.69 9.45
CA CYS A 142 1.33 -0.24 9.59
C CYS A 142 2.68 0.49 9.77
N HIS A 143 3.69 -0.16 10.33
CA HIS A 143 5.04 0.41 10.46
C HIS A 143 5.69 0.77 9.12
N PHE A 144 5.27 0.16 8.01
CA PHE A 144 5.83 0.39 6.67
C PHE A 144 5.15 1.54 5.91
N LEU A 145 4.10 2.12 6.47
CA LEU A 145 3.35 3.20 5.82
C LEU A 145 3.85 4.59 6.21
N ALA A 146 4.71 4.70 7.22
CA ALA A 146 5.30 5.95 7.67
C ALA A 146 6.13 6.60 6.54
N LYS A 147 5.94 7.90 6.30
CA LYS A 147 6.60 8.71 5.26
C LYS A 147 6.56 8.18 3.82
N SER A 148 5.74 7.18 3.49
CA SER A 148 5.64 6.56 2.15
C SER A 148 5.05 7.45 1.04
N GLY A 149 4.76 8.74 1.33
CA GLY A 149 4.02 9.61 0.41
C GLY A 149 2.60 9.11 0.11
N ALA A 150 2.13 8.09 0.84
CA ALA A 150 0.89 7.43 0.52
C ALA A 150 -0.31 8.29 0.92
N ALA A 151 -1.25 8.53 0.01
CA ALA A 151 -2.42 9.36 0.25
C ALA A 151 -3.68 8.67 -0.29
N VAL A 152 -4.79 8.74 0.44
CA VAL A 152 -6.07 8.22 -0.05
C VAL A 152 -6.50 9.08 -1.24
N ALA A 153 -6.70 8.46 -2.40
CA ALA A 153 -7.21 9.13 -3.59
C ALA A 153 -8.57 8.53 -3.99
N LYS A 154 -9.47 9.42 -4.39
CA LYS A 154 -10.69 9.07 -5.13
C LYS A 154 -10.63 9.81 -6.45
N ASN A 155 -10.45 9.08 -7.55
CA ASN A 155 -10.59 9.69 -8.86
C ASN A 155 -12.08 9.92 -9.14
N GLY A 156 -12.51 11.18 -9.21
CA GLY A 156 -13.90 11.55 -9.54
C GLY A 156 -14.66 12.41 -8.53
N GLN A 157 -14.06 12.80 -7.40
CA GLN A 157 -14.59 13.88 -6.56
C GLN A 157 -13.74 15.13 -6.74
N LYS A 158 -14.24 16.09 -7.52
CA LYS A 158 -13.90 17.50 -7.31
C LYS A 158 -14.46 17.88 -5.94
N THR A 159 -13.66 17.76 -4.90
CA THR A 159 -13.89 18.56 -3.69
C THR A 159 -13.38 19.95 -4.00
N CYS A 160 -14.29 20.83 -4.42
CA CYS A 160 -14.11 22.27 -4.25
C CYS A 160 -14.04 22.60 -2.76
#